data_AF-A0A970XIF9-F1
#
_entry.id   AF-A0A970XIF9-F1
#
_cell.length_a   1.000
_cell.length_b   1.000
_cell.length_c   1.000
_cell.angle_alpha   90.00
_cell.angle_beta   90.00
_cell.angle_gamma   90.00
#
_symmetry.space_group_name_H-M   'P 1'
#
loop_
_entity.id
_entity.type
_entity.pdbx_description
1 polymer ?
#
loop_
_entity_poly.entity_id
_entity_poly.type
_entity_poly.pdbx_seq_one_letter_code
_entity_poly.pdbx_strand_id
1 'polypeptide(L)'
;MESYINKAHKFNAFIMWVFSTVLSITAYFNGGFKRAIVAAVLTYSISLISTGIAYIKVKNNCVKSLVIPLLPTIGIIIYSASQGGVPRMFTAYVVCVCLAAVYFNKKIILFFCSIVSVILVGLYIINPTMILGVNNDFGEFVPRFGMFICGGIALYYLASEGNKHLAGAINESEKASLLNNNLAAVIKQVNITTESLFENVSKCNDNIVENQQGVTNVTRSVQDISKAAEESATAVNNINNYVLDSSQLISETYSILSTVTNLVGMSFHRH
;
A
#
# COMPACT_ATOMS: atom_id res chain seq x y z
N MET A 1 -13.94 -1.51 6.66
CA MET A 1 -15.12 -1.16 7.48
C MET A 1 -15.09 -1.79 8.89
N GLU A 2 -14.75 -3.08 9.04
CA GLU A 2 -14.68 -3.73 10.37
C GLU A 2 -13.67 -3.10 11.34
N SER A 3 -12.49 -2.69 10.84
CA SER A 3 -11.48 -1.97 11.64
C SER A 3 -12.02 -0.66 12.24
N TYR A 4 -12.87 0.06 11.49
CA TYR A 4 -13.53 1.28 11.98
C TYR A 4 -14.53 0.99 13.09
N ILE A 5 -15.39 -0.02 12.91
CA ILE A 5 -16.41 -0.41 13.90
C ILE A 5 -15.75 -0.80 15.23
N ASN A 6 -14.60 -1.48 15.19
CA ASN A 6 -13.86 -1.82 16.40
C ASN A 6 -13.29 -0.58 17.11
N LYS A 7 -12.82 0.42 16.37
CA LYS A 7 -12.41 1.73 16.95
C LYS A 7 -13.61 2.45 17.57
N ALA A 8 -14.78 2.42 16.91
CA ALA A 8 -16.02 2.99 17.42
C ALA A 8 -16.47 2.34 18.74
N HIS A 9 -16.34 1.01 18.87
CA HIS A 9 -16.63 0.31 20.13
C HIS A 9 -15.75 0.80 21.29
N LYS A 10 -14.45 0.94 21.06
CA LYS A 10 -13.50 1.44 22.07
C LYS A 10 -13.77 2.90 22.44
N PHE A 11 -14.07 3.72 21.44
CA PHE A 11 -14.42 5.12 21.66
C PHE A 11 -15.71 5.25 22.47
N ASN A 12 -16.76 4.50 22.13
CA ASN A 12 -18.01 4.51 22.89
C ASN A 12 -17.81 4.01 24.33
N ALA A 13 -16.99 2.98 24.54
CA ALA A 13 -16.60 2.53 25.88
C ALA A 13 -15.97 3.68 26.68
N PHE A 14 -14.99 4.37 26.10
CA PHE A 14 -14.35 5.53 26.73
C PHE A 14 -15.33 6.66 27.07
N ILE A 15 -16.21 7.02 26.13
CA ILE A 15 -17.23 8.05 26.37
C ILE A 15 -18.19 7.66 27.49
N MET A 16 -18.53 6.37 27.65
CA MET A 16 -19.36 5.92 28.78
C MET A 16 -18.68 6.13 30.13
N TRP A 17 -17.37 5.90 30.25
CA TRP A 17 -16.64 6.21 31.48
C TRP A 17 -16.70 7.71 31.81
N VAL A 18 -16.49 8.57 30.81
CA VAL A 18 -16.64 10.02 30.98
C VAL A 18 -18.06 10.38 31.38
N PHE A 19 -19.06 9.81 30.70
CA PHE A 19 -20.47 10.07 30.98
C PHE A 19 -20.87 9.64 32.41
N SER A 20 -20.38 8.49 32.87
CA SER A 20 -20.55 7.99 34.23
C SER A 20 -19.96 8.94 35.28
N THR A 21 -18.78 9.51 35.03
CA THR A 21 -18.16 10.50 35.93
C THR A 21 -19.01 11.77 36.02
N VAL A 22 -19.47 12.30 34.88
CA VAL A 22 -20.28 13.53 34.80
C VAL A 22 -21.61 13.35 35.52
N LEU A 23 -22.29 12.22 35.30
CA LEU A 23 -23.55 11.90 35.99
C LEU A 23 -23.36 11.78 37.50
N SER A 24 -22.29 11.13 37.95
CA SER A 24 -21.99 10.95 39.39
C SER A 24 -21.72 12.28 40.09
N ILE A 25 -20.94 13.17 39.45
CA ILE A 25 -20.67 14.53 39.94
C ILE A 25 -21.98 15.33 39.99
N THR A 26 -22.78 15.27 38.93
CA THR A 26 -24.06 15.98 38.86
C THR A 26 -25.04 15.49 39.92
N ALA A 27 -25.06 14.18 40.21
CA ALA A 27 -25.88 13.60 41.27
C ALA A 27 -25.46 14.05 42.67
N TYR A 28 -24.15 14.25 42.90
CA TYR A 28 -23.62 14.81 44.16
C TYR A 28 -24.15 16.21 44.43
N PHE A 29 -24.08 17.10 43.44
CA PHE A 29 -24.59 18.47 43.59
C PHE A 29 -26.11 18.54 43.75
N ASN A 30 -26.86 17.65 43.08
CA ASN A 30 -28.33 17.72 43.06
C ASN A 30 -29.05 17.02 44.23
N GLY A 31 -28.36 16.21 45.02
CA GLY A 31 -28.97 15.68 46.24
C GLY A 31 -28.04 14.86 47.12
N GLY A 32 -26.78 15.31 47.18
CA GLY A 32 -25.82 14.90 48.17
C GLY A 32 -25.20 13.54 47.92
N PHE A 33 -24.39 13.12 48.89
CA PHE A 33 -23.50 11.98 48.80
C PHE A 33 -24.24 10.65 48.54
N LYS A 34 -25.42 10.44 49.15
CA LYS A 34 -26.22 9.22 48.94
C LYS A 34 -26.66 9.04 47.49
N ARG A 35 -27.13 10.11 46.83
CA ARG A 35 -27.56 10.04 45.42
C ARG A 35 -26.37 9.89 44.47
N ALA A 36 -25.22 10.46 44.81
CA ALA A 36 -23.98 10.29 44.06
C ALA A 36 -23.51 8.84 44.05
N ILE A 37 -23.53 8.16 45.20
CA ILE A 37 -23.14 6.74 45.31
C ILE A 37 -24.07 5.87 44.48
N VAL A 38 -25.38 6.05 44.60
CA VAL A 38 -26.36 5.27 43.81
C VAL A 38 -26.15 5.48 42.32
N ALA A 39 -25.94 6.72 41.88
CA ALA A 39 -25.64 7.04 40.49
C ALA A 39 -24.35 6.36 40.02
N ALA A 40 -23.28 6.48 40.81
CA ALA A 40 -21.98 5.91 40.50
C ALA A 40 -22.06 4.38 40.36
N VAL A 41 -22.59 3.68 41.37
CA VAL A 41 -22.66 2.22 41.34
C VAL A 41 -23.41 1.72 40.10
N LEU A 42 -24.55 2.33 39.76
CA LEU A 42 -25.34 1.94 38.59
C LEU A 42 -24.62 2.25 37.27
N THR A 43 -24.11 3.48 37.11
CA THR A 43 -23.52 3.94 35.85
C THR A 43 -22.15 3.32 35.57
N TYR A 44 -21.32 3.12 36.59
CA TYR A 44 -20.03 2.43 36.46
C TYR A 44 -20.20 0.93 36.21
N SER A 45 -21.18 0.28 36.84
CA SER A 45 -21.48 -1.14 36.56
C SER A 45 -21.86 -1.35 35.10
N ILE A 46 -22.67 -0.47 34.54
CA ILE A 46 -23.09 -0.53 33.13
C ILE A 46 -21.93 -0.20 32.19
N SER A 47 -21.07 0.75 32.58
CA SER A 47 -19.85 1.08 31.82
C SER A 47 -18.86 -0.09 31.79
N LEU A 48 -18.71 -0.83 32.89
CA LEU A 48 -17.92 -2.06 32.96
C LEU A 48 -18.47 -3.15 32.05
N ILE A 49 -19.78 -3.43 32.11
CA ILE A 49 -20.44 -4.43 31.25
C ILE A 49 -20.26 -4.04 29.78
N SER A 50 -20.48 -2.78 29.43
CA SER A 50 -20.35 -2.34 28.05
C SER A 50 -18.90 -2.31 27.57
N THR A 51 -17.92 -2.09 28.45
CA THR A 51 -16.50 -2.24 28.13
C THR A 51 -16.18 -3.72 27.87
N GLY A 52 -16.67 -4.64 28.70
CA GLY A 52 -16.55 -6.08 28.47
C GLY A 52 -17.07 -6.50 27.10
N ILE A 53 -18.28 -6.06 26.74
CA ILE A 53 -18.87 -6.34 25.42
C ILE A 53 -18.07 -5.69 24.29
N ALA A 54 -17.54 -4.47 24.48
CA ALA A 54 -16.71 -3.79 23.48
C ALA A 54 -15.42 -4.58 23.16
N TYR A 55 -14.83 -5.29 24.13
CA TYR A 55 -13.63 -6.11 23.92
C TYR A 55 -13.91 -7.56 23.49
N ILE A 56 -15.11 -8.11 23.75
CA ILE A 56 -15.48 -9.45 23.27
C ILE A 56 -15.65 -9.45 21.74
N LYS A 57 -14.96 -10.38 21.06
CA LYS A 57 -15.12 -10.64 19.62
C LYS A 57 -16.42 -11.41 19.36
N VAL A 58 -17.54 -10.70 19.25
CA VAL A 58 -18.82 -11.29 18.80
C VAL A 58 -18.89 -11.23 17.28
N LYS A 59 -19.34 -12.32 16.66
CA LYS A 59 -19.41 -12.51 15.19
C LYS A 59 -20.38 -11.55 14.47
N ASN A 60 -21.30 -10.89 15.20
CA ASN A 60 -22.32 -10.02 14.61
C ASN A 60 -22.13 -8.54 15.01
N ASN A 61 -21.36 -7.83 14.19
CA ASN A 61 -20.99 -6.42 14.39
C ASN A 61 -22.21 -5.47 14.45
N CYS A 62 -23.31 -5.80 13.77
CA CYS A 62 -24.51 -4.97 13.73
C CYS A 62 -25.26 -4.97 15.07
N VAL A 63 -25.44 -6.17 15.65
CA VAL A 63 -26.09 -6.34 16.95
C VAL A 63 -25.26 -5.69 18.06
N LYS A 64 -23.94 -5.89 18.03
CA LYS A 64 -23.03 -5.28 19.02
C LYS A 64 -23.07 -3.75 18.98
N SER A 65 -23.13 -3.17 17.78
CA SER A 65 -23.22 -1.71 17.59
C SER A 65 -24.55 -1.12 18.07
N LEU A 66 -25.61 -1.93 18.16
CA LEU A 66 -26.90 -1.53 18.73
C LEU A 66 -26.93 -1.73 20.26
N VAL A 67 -26.38 -2.83 20.77
CA VAL A 67 -26.39 -3.19 22.19
C VAL A 67 -25.56 -2.21 23.03
N ILE A 68 -24.39 -1.79 22.53
CA ILE A 68 -23.48 -0.90 23.28
C ILE A 68 -24.14 0.44 23.64
N PRO A 69 -24.82 1.16 22.73
CA PRO A 69 -25.58 2.37 23.08
C PRO A 69 -26.87 2.10 23.88
N LEU A 70 -27.49 0.91 23.76
CA LEU A 70 -28.70 0.56 24.51
C LEU A 70 -28.43 0.36 26.00
N LEU A 71 -27.29 -0.22 26.37
CA LEU A 71 -26.92 -0.44 27.77
C LEU A 71 -26.95 0.82 28.65
N PRO A 72 -26.27 1.93 28.30
CA PRO A 72 -26.36 3.15 29.08
C PRO A 72 -27.77 3.73 29.08
N THR A 73 -28.53 3.56 27.99
CA THR A 73 -29.93 4.03 27.92
C THR A 73 -30.81 3.33 28.95
N ILE A 74 -30.71 2.00 29.05
CA ILE A 74 -31.41 1.22 30.08
C ILE A 74 -30.97 1.65 31.48
N GLY A 75 -29.68 1.90 31.67
CA GLY A 75 -29.13 2.42 32.93
C GLY A 75 -29.74 3.75 33.36
N ILE A 76 -29.86 4.69 32.43
CA ILE A 76 -30.47 6.00 32.67
C ILE A 76 -31.95 5.85 33.02
N ILE A 77 -32.68 4.95 32.35
CA ILE A 77 -34.09 4.68 32.66
C ILE A 77 -34.25 4.12 34.08
N ILE A 78 -33.46 3.10 34.44
CA ILE A 78 -33.49 2.50 35.78
C ILE A 78 -33.13 3.54 36.84
N TYR A 79 -32.12 4.37 36.59
CA TYR A 79 -31.72 5.43 37.50
C TYR A 79 -32.78 6.53 37.64
N SER A 80 -33.43 6.95 36.54
CA SER A 80 -34.54 7.90 36.60
C SER A 80 -35.69 7.33 37.44
N ALA A 81 -36.05 6.06 37.21
CA ALA A 81 -37.13 5.39 37.93
C ALA A 81 -36.83 5.25 39.44
N SER A 82 -35.60 4.89 39.82
CA SER A 82 -35.22 4.72 41.23
C SER A 82 -35.23 6.05 42.01
N GLN A 83 -35.08 7.17 41.31
CA GLN A 83 -35.07 8.52 41.88
C GLN A 83 -36.45 9.18 41.86
N GLY A 84 -37.50 8.46 41.42
CA GLY A 84 -38.86 8.99 41.32
C GLY A 84 -39.04 9.98 40.16
N GLY A 85 -38.24 9.84 39.09
CA GLY A 85 -38.31 10.64 37.87
C GLY A 85 -37.43 11.89 37.90
N VAL A 86 -36.52 11.97 36.93
CA VAL A 86 -35.60 13.11 36.79
C VAL A 86 -35.68 13.66 35.36
N PRO A 87 -36.45 14.74 35.11
CA PRO A 87 -36.62 15.33 33.77
C PRO A 87 -35.32 15.69 33.04
N ARG A 88 -34.23 15.93 33.78
CA ARG A 88 -32.92 16.25 33.23
C ARG A 88 -32.29 15.08 32.47
N MET A 89 -32.76 13.85 32.71
CA MET A 89 -32.28 12.65 32.01
C MET A 89 -32.61 12.62 30.52
N PHE A 90 -33.48 13.51 30.02
CA PHE A 90 -33.70 13.63 28.58
C PHE A 90 -32.44 14.03 27.80
N THR A 91 -31.55 14.83 28.39
CA THR A 91 -30.27 15.16 27.74
C THR A 91 -29.35 13.94 27.66
N ALA A 92 -29.42 13.06 28.65
CA ALA A 92 -28.70 11.79 28.65
C ALA A 92 -29.15 10.85 27.52
N TYR A 93 -30.45 10.81 27.21
CA TYR A 93 -30.96 10.04 26.07
C TYR A 93 -30.42 10.55 24.73
N VAL A 94 -30.30 11.87 24.56
CA VAL A 94 -29.69 12.47 23.36
C VAL A 94 -28.22 12.05 23.24
N VAL A 95 -27.47 12.04 24.35
CA VAL A 95 -26.08 11.53 24.38
C VAL A 95 -26.00 10.06 23.95
N CYS A 96 -26.96 9.22 24.35
CA CYS A 96 -27.01 7.83 23.89
C CYS A 96 -27.28 7.71 22.39
N VAL A 97 -28.08 8.60 21.79
CA VAL A 97 -28.22 8.67 20.32
C VAL A 97 -26.91 9.08 19.66
N CYS A 98 -26.15 10.01 20.25
CA CYS A 98 -24.82 10.35 19.76
C CYS A 98 -23.88 9.13 19.74
N LEU A 99 -23.92 8.29 20.78
CA LEU A 99 -23.16 7.03 20.81
C LEU A 99 -23.56 6.07 19.67
N ALA A 100 -24.85 6.00 19.34
CA ALA A 100 -25.32 5.24 18.18
C ALA A 100 -24.87 5.89 16.85
N ALA A 101 -24.77 7.22 16.80
CA ALA A 101 -24.36 7.97 15.62
C ALA A 101 -22.87 7.81 15.26
N VAL A 102 -22.00 7.56 16.25
CA VAL A 102 -20.56 7.28 16.04
C VAL A 102 -20.33 6.11 15.07
N TYR A 103 -21.28 5.17 14.97
CA TYR A 103 -21.16 4.05 14.03
C TYR A 103 -21.39 4.44 12.56
N PHE A 104 -21.78 5.69 12.26
CA PHE A 104 -22.14 6.19 10.93
C PHE A 104 -23.04 5.21 10.16
N ASN A 105 -24.00 4.59 10.84
CA ASN A 105 -24.89 3.62 10.22
C ASN A 105 -26.34 4.02 10.44
N LYS A 106 -26.97 4.46 9.35
CA LYS A 106 -28.36 4.89 9.31
C LYS A 106 -29.35 3.87 9.87
N LYS A 107 -29.09 2.56 9.67
CA LYS A 107 -29.95 1.49 10.19
C LYS A 107 -29.84 1.40 11.71
N ILE A 108 -28.63 1.47 12.25
CA ILE A 108 -28.38 1.38 13.70
C ILE A 108 -29.05 2.55 14.43
N ILE A 109 -28.91 3.78 13.93
CA ILE A 109 -29.54 4.96 14.53
C ILE A 109 -31.06 4.85 14.48
N LEU A 110 -31.62 4.42 13.34
CA LEU A 110 -33.08 4.30 13.18
C LEU A 110 -33.65 3.23 14.13
N PHE A 111 -33.03 2.05 14.20
CA PHE A 111 -33.45 1.01 15.15
C PHE A 111 -33.30 1.47 16.59
N PHE A 112 -32.19 2.12 16.94
CA PHE A 112 -31.94 2.65 18.28
C PHE A 112 -33.00 3.68 18.67
N CYS A 113 -33.21 4.71 17.85
CA CYS A 113 -34.19 5.76 18.13
C CYS A 113 -35.61 5.19 18.24
N SER A 114 -35.97 4.22 17.39
CA SER A 114 -37.27 3.56 17.44
C SER A 114 -37.47 2.80 18.74
N ILE A 115 -36.50 1.94 19.13
CA ILE A 115 -36.56 1.17 20.38
C ILE A 115 -36.69 2.09 21.59
N VAL A 116 -35.84 3.11 21.69
CA VAL A 116 -35.85 4.05 22.82
C VAL A 116 -37.14 4.86 22.85
N SER A 117 -37.66 5.27 21.69
CA SER A 117 -38.94 5.99 21.60
C SER A 117 -40.11 5.15 22.12
N VAL A 118 -40.20 3.89 21.70
CA VAL A 118 -41.24 2.96 22.17
C VAL A 118 -41.15 2.76 23.68
N ILE A 119 -39.93 2.60 24.22
CA ILE A 119 -39.72 2.43 25.66
C ILE A 119 -40.15 3.69 26.43
N LEU A 120 -39.74 4.89 25.98
CA LEU A 120 -40.07 6.15 26.65
C LEU A 120 -41.58 6.45 26.62
N VAL A 121 -42.24 6.24 25.48
CA VAL A 121 -43.70 6.41 25.35
C VAL A 121 -44.43 5.36 26.18
N GLY A 122 -44.00 4.10 26.15
CA GLY A 122 -44.60 3.03 26.94
C GLY A 122 -44.51 3.29 28.45
N LEU A 123 -43.33 3.72 28.92
CA LEU A 123 -43.14 4.10 30.33
C LEU A 123 -43.96 5.33 30.73
N TYR A 124 -44.11 6.31 29.83
CA TYR A 124 -44.95 7.48 30.09
C TYR A 124 -46.43 7.10 30.26
N ILE A 125 -46.94 6.17 29.46
CA ILE A 125 -48.33 5.68 29.55
C ILE A 125 -48.55 4.89 30.86
N ILE A 126 -47.58 4.05 31.26
CA ILE A 126 -47.71 3.22 32.47
C ILE A 126 -47.55 4.05 33.74
N ASN A 127 -46.47 4.84 33.82
CA ASN A 127 -46.21 5.70 34.97
C ASN A 127 -45.36 6.92 34.58
N PRO A 128 -46.00 8.07 34.30
CA PRO A 128 -45.30 9.25 33.82
C PRO A 128 -44.40 9.88 34.90
N THR A 129 -44.64 9.57 36.19
CA THR A 129 -43.78 10.02 37.29
C THR A 129 -42.41 9.34 37.29
N MET A 130 -42.24 8.15 36.70
CA MET A 130 -40.92 7.49 36.63
C MET A 130 -39.93 8.20 35.70
N ILE A 131 -40.44 8.97 34.73
CA ILE A 131 -39.62 9.70 33.75
C ILE A 131 -39.51 11.17 34.13
N LEU A 132 -40.64 11.84 34.41
CA LEU A 132 -40.69 13.29 34.62
C LEU A 132 -40.82 13.70 36.10
N GLY A 133 -41.04 12.75 37.00
CA GLY A 133 -41.20 13.04 38.42
C GLY A 133 -42.48 13.83 38.70
N VAL A 134 -42.38 14.81 39.60
CA VAL A 134 -43.53 15.58 40.10
C VAL A 134 -44.20 16.41 38.99
N ASN A 135 -43.44 16.87 38.00
CA ASN A 135 -43.94 17.67 36.88
C ASN A 135 -44.14 16.78 35.66
N ASN A 136 -45.14 15.90 35.71
CA ASN A 136 -45.38 14.87 34.71
C ASN A 136 -46.39 15.27 33.61
N ASP A 137 -46.66 16.58 33.50
CA ASP A 137 -47.61 17.10 32.52
C ASP A 137 -47.17 16.85 31.08
N PHE A 138 -48.17 16.69 30.21
CA PHE A 138 -47.96 16.52 28.78
C PHE A 138 -47.19 17.69 28.16
N GLY A 139 -47.37 18.91 28.70
CA GLY A 139 -46.64 20.10 28.30
C GLY A 139 -45.13 20.05 28.53
N GLU A 140 -44.66 19.22 29.47
CA GLU A 140 -43.23 19.00 29.72
C GLU A 140 -42.68 17.80 28.93
N PHE A 141 -43.49 16.77 28.72
CA PHE A 141 -43.07 15.56 27.99
C PHE A 141 -42.88 15.81 26.50
N VAL A 142 -43.86 16.43 25.84
CA VAL A 142 -43.86 16.66 24.39
C VAL A 142 -42.62 17.42 23.89
N PRO A 143 -42.23 18.58 24.45
CA PRO A 143 -41.06 19.30 23.94
C PRO A 143 -39.76 18.52 24.16
N ARG A 144 -39.61 17.81 25.28
CA ARG A 144 -38.41 17.01 25.57
C ARG A 144 -38.28 15.79 24.67
N PHE A 145 -39.39 15.09 24.45
CA PHE A 145 -39.46 13.98 23.50
C PHE A 145 -39.27 14.48 22.07
N GLY A 146 -39.87 15.61 21.71
CA GLY A 146 -39.68 16.28 20.42
C GLY A 146 -38.20 16.61 20.16
N MET A 147 -37.49 17.18 21.14
CA MET A 147 -36.05 17.43 21.05
C MET A 147 -35.25 16.14 20.83
N PHE A 148 -35.60 15.05 21.50
CA PHE A 148 -34.96 13.75 21.29
C PHE A 148 -35.17 13.25 19.85
N ILE A 149 -36.39 13.32 19.32
CA ILE A 149 -36.69 12.93 17.94
C ILE A 149 -35.96 13.82 16.93
N CYS A 150 -36.01 15.15 17.09
CA CYS A 150 -35.28 16.08 16.24
C CYS A 150 -33.77 15.82 16.25
N GLY A 151 -33.19 15.59 17.43
CA GLY A 151 -31.78 15.21 17.58
C GLY A 151 -31.46 13.90 16.87
N GLY A 152 -32.33 12.90 16.98
CA GLY A 152 -32.19 11.62 16.28
C GLY A 152 -32.23 11.75 14.75
N ILE A 153 -33.15 12.57 14.21
CA ILE A 153 -33.24 12.85 12.77
C ILE A 153 -31.98 13.58 12.28
N ALA A 154 -31.52 14.60 13.01
CA ALA A 154 -30.29 15.32 12.66
C ALA A 154 -29.08 14.39 12.62
N LEU A 155 -28.92 13.55 13.65
CA LEU A 155 -27.84 12.56 13.72
C LEU A 155 -27.96 11.47 12.64
N TYR A 156 -29.19 11.10 12.26
CA TYR A 156 -29.41 10.18 11.14
C TYR A 156 -28.85 10.73 9.83
N TYR A 157 -29.11 12.01 9.53
CA TYR A 157 -28.60 12.66 8.32
C TYR A 157 -27.07 12.78 8.36
N LEU A 158 -26.52 13.25 9.49
CA LEU A 158 -25.08 13.33 9.71
C LEU A 158 -24.39 11.98 9.55
N ALA A 159 -24.98 10.91 10.09
CA ALA A 159 -24.46 9.57 9.97
C ALA A 159 -24.52 9.04 8.53
N SER A 160 -25.59 9.36 7.79
CA SER A 160 -25.74 8.99 6.39
C SER A 160 -24.67 9.64 5.52
N GLU A 161 -24.48 10.95 5.63
CA GLU A 161 -23.47 11.66 4.84
C GLU A 161 -22.05 11.28 5.28
N GLY A 162 -21.81 11.18 6.59
CA GLY A 162 -20.51 10.74 7.10
C GLY A 162 -20.13 9.33 6.63
N ASN A 163 -21.09 8.41 6.51
CA ASN A 163 -20.83 7.08 5.96
C ASN A 163 -20.40 7.11 4.48
N LYS A 164 -21.02 7.99 3.66
CA LYS A 164 -20.64 8.14 2.25
C LYS A 164 -19.21 8.65 2.11
N HIS A 165 -18.86 9.69 2.88
CA HIS A 165 -17.51 10.24 2.89
C HIS A 165 -16.48 9.24 3.42
N LEU A 166 -16.81 8.49 4.49
CA LEU A 166 -15.95 7.46 5.03
C LEU A 166 -15.72 6.32 4.04
N ALA A 167 -16.77 5.86 3.35
CA ALA A 167 -16.66 4.84 2.30
C ALA A 167 -15.80 5.33 1.13
N GLY A 168 -15.98 6.59 0.71
CA GLY A 168 -15.16 7.22 -0.32
C GLY A 168 -13.67 7.29 0.07
N ALA A 169 -13.37 7.74 1.28
CA ALA A 169 -11.99 7.84 1.79
C ALA A 169 -11.30 6.46 1.90
N ILE A 170 -12.02 5.43 2.33
CA ILE A 170 -11.48 4.06 2.38
C ILE A 170 -11.15 3.55 0.98
N ASN A 171 -12.06 3.73 0.02
CA ASN A 171 -11.84 3.32 -1.36
C ASN A 171 -10.66 4.06 -1.99
N GLU A 172 -10.54 5.36 -1.76
CA GLU A 172 -9.42 6.16 -2.27
C GLU A 172 -8.09 5.75 -1.63
N SER A 173 -8.09 5.46 -0.33
CA SER A 173 -6.91 4.93 0.37
C SER A 173 -6.50 3.55 -0.16
N GLU A 174 -7.46 2.69 -0.51
CA GLU A 174 -7.19 1.37 -1.08
C GLU A 174 -6.58 1.48 -2.48
N LYS A 175 -7.14 2.36 -3.33
CA LYS A 175 -6.57 2.67 -4.65
C LYS A 175 -5.17 3.25 -4.55
N ALA A 176 -4.92 4.19 -3.63
CA ALA A 176 -3.60 4.78 -3.42
C ALA A 176 -2.58 3.72 -2.97
N SER A 177 -2.97 2.82 -2.08
CA SER A 177 -2.13 1.70 -1.64
C SER A 177 -1.79 0.76 -2.80
N LEU A 178 -2.78 0.40 -3.61
CA LEU A 178 -2.60 -0.44 -4.80
C LEU A 178 -1.65 0.23 -5.80
N LEU A 179 -1.87 1.52 -6.10
CA LEU A 179 -1.00 2.30 -6.98
C LEU A 179 0.44 2.35 -6.47
N ASN A 180 0.64 2.57 -5.17
CA ASN A 180 1.96 2.58 -4.55
C ASN A 180 2.68 1.22 -4.66
N ASN A 181 1.94 0.13 -4.43
CA ASN A 181 2.49 -1.23 -4.59
C ASN A 181 2.87 -1.53 -6.04
N ASN A 182 2.03 -1.13 -7.00
CA ASN A 182 2.35 -1.27 -8.43
C ASN A 182 3.59 -0.45 -8.81
N LEU A 183 3.70 0.79 -8.32
CA LEU A 183 4.85 1.63 -8.58
C LEU A 183 6.14 1.01 -8.02
N ALA A 184 6.09 0.45 -6.80
CA ALA A 184 7.23 -0.26 -6.21
C ALA A 184 7.64 -1.49 -7.05
N ALA A 185 6.68 -2.24 -7.59
CA ALA A 185 6.96 -3.36 -8.49
C ALA A 185 7.60 -2.91 -9.80
N VAL A 186 7.10 -1.82 -10.40
CA VAL A 186 7.69 -1.23 -11.62
C VAL A 186 9.12 -0.76 -11.36
N ILE A 187 9.38 -0.06 -10.25
CA ILE A 187 10.74 0.38 -9.88
C ILE A 187 11.68 -0.83 -9.73
N LYS A 188 11.22 -1.90 -9.07
CA LYS A 188 12.00 -3.13 -8.94
C LYS A 188 12.33 -3.73 -10.32
N GLN A 189 11.37 -3.76 -11.23
CA GLN A 189 11.59 -4.26 -12.60
C GLN A 189 12.59 -3.38 -13.36
N VAL A 190 12.48 -2.06 -13.24
CA VAL A 190 13.43 -1.12 -13.83
C VAL A 190 14.85 -1.36 -13.30
N ASN A 191 15.01 -1.62 -12.00
CA ASN A 191 16.33 -1.89 -11.43
C ASN A 191 16.94 -3.19 -12.00
N ILE A 192 16.17 -4.28 -12.07
CA ILE A 192 16.62 -5.55 -12.67
C ILE A 192 17.00 -5.36 -14.15
N THR A 193 16.17 -4.66 -14.92
CA THR A 193 16.45 -4.37 -16.33
C THR A 193 17.69 -3.50 -16.50
N THR A 194 17.92 -2.54 -15.60
CA THR A 194 19.11 -1.67 -15.60
C THR A 194 20.38 -2.46 -15.26
N GLU A 195 20.33 -3.35 -14.26
CA GLU A 195 21.43 -4.25 -13.91
C GLU A 195 21.81 -5.16 -15.09
N SER A 196 20.81 -5.78 -15.74
CA SER A 196 21.04 -6.61 -16.93
C SER A 196 21.60 -5.82 -18.10
N LEU A 197 21.15 -4.58 -18.30
CA LEU A 197 21.72 -3.69 -19.32
C LEU A 197 23.18 -3.39 -19.02
N PHE A 198 23.53 -3.09 -17.77
CA PHE A 198 24.91 -2.81 -17.37
C PHE A 198 25.82 -4.02 -17.58
N GLU A 199 25.35 -5.22 -17.23
CA GLU A 199 26.06 -6.48 -17.49
C GLU A 199 26.30 -6.70 -18.99
N ASN A 200 25.28 -6.46 -19.82
CA ASN A 200 25.40 -6.59 -21.28
C ASN A 200 26.35 -5.55 -21.89
N VAL A 201 26.32 -4.30 -21.39
CA VAL A 201 27.26 -3.26 -21.80
C VAL A 201 28.70 -3.64 -21.41
N SER A 202 28.91 -4.18 -20.22
CA SER A 202 30.22 -4.69 -19.79
C SER A 202 30.72 -5.80 -20.70
N LYS A 203 29.88 -6.82 -20.99
CA LYS A 203 30.24 -7.90 -21.92
C LYS A 203 30.54 -7.39 -23.34
N CYS A 204 29.78 -6.40 -23.81
CA CYS A 204 30.03 -5.78 -25.10
C CYS A 204 31.39 -5.08 -25.13
N ASN A 205 31.75 -4.36 -24.05
CA ASN A 205 33.06 -3.75 -23.90
C ASN A 205 34.19 -4.80 -23.91
N ASP A 206 34.03 -5.90 -23.18
CA ASP A 206 35.01 -6.99 -23.16
C ASP A 206 35.22 -7.60 -24.55
N ASN A 207 34.12 -7.85 -25.28
CA ASN A 207 34.17 -8.32 -26.67
C ASN A 207 34.85 -7.32 -27.62
N ILE A 208 34.65 -6.00 -27.41
CA ILE A 208 35.34 -4.97 -28.20
C ILE A 208 36.84 -5.02 -27.94
N VAL A 209 37.28 -5.17 -26.68
CA VAL A 209 38.70 -5.29 -26.33
C VAL A 209 39.30 -6.55 -26.95
N GLU A 210 38.61 -7.70 -26.87
CA GLU A 210 39.05 -8.94 -27.50
C GLU A 210 39.15 -8.80 -29.02
N ASN A 211 38.16 -8.17 -29.66
CA ASN A 211 38.16 -7.93 -31.09
C ASN A 211 39.29 -6.97 -31.52
N GLN A 212 39.59 -5.93 -30.75
CA GLN A 212 40.74 -5.05 -30.99
C GLN A 212 42.07 -5.83 -30.95
N GLN A 213 42.20 -6.77 -30.02
CA GLN A 213 43.37 -7.64 -29.96
C GLN A 213 43.45 -8.58 -31.16
N GLY A 214 42.31 -9.13 -31.60
CA GLY A 214 42.20 -9.91 -32.84
C GLY A 214 42.63 -9.11 -34.08
N VAL A 215 42.13 -7.88 -34.23
CA VAL A 215 42.52 -6.95 -35.32
C VAL A 215 44.03 -6.66 -35.30
N THR A 216 44.61 -6.47 -34.12
CA THR A 216 46.06 -6.26 -33.98
C THR A 216 46.86 -7.47 -34.44
N ASN A 217 46.40 -8.69 -34.11
CA ASN A 217 47.03 -9.92 -34.57
C ASN A 217 46.92 -10.10 -36.09
N VAL A 218 45.74 -9.84 -36.67
CA VAL A 218 45.54 -9.85 -38.13
C VAL A 218 46.47 -8.84 -38.81
N THR A 219 46.57 -7.63 -38.26
CA THR A 219 47.46 -6.58 -38.77
C THR A 219 48.92 -7.05 -38.78
N ARG A 220 49.36 -7.70 -37.69
CA ARG A 220 50.71 -8.29 -37.61
C ARG A 220 50.92 -9.38 -38.67
N SER A 221 49.97 -10.29 -38.83
CA SER A 221 50.05 -11.32 -39.87
C SER A 221 50.11 -10.73 -41.28
N VAL A 222 49.36 -9.65 -41.56
CA VAL A 222 49.44 -8.92 -42.84
C VAL A 222 50.83 -8.30 -43.05
N GLN A 223 51.44 -7.75 -42.00
CA GLN A 223 52.81 -7.24 -42.06
C GLN A 223 53.82 -8.35 -42.37
N ASP A 224 53.69 -9.50 -41.69
CA ASP A 224 54.55 -10.67 -41.92
C ASP A 224 54.41 -11.21 -43.35
N ILE A 225 53.18 -11.30 -43.87
CA ILE A 225 52.90 -11.71 -45.27
C ILE A 225 53.52 -10.72 -46.26
N SER A 226 53.37 -9.41 -46.00
CA SER A 226 53.92 -8.37 -46.88
C SER A 226 55.44 -8.46 -46.95
N LYS A 227 56.10 -8.68 -45.81
CA LYS A 227 57.54 -8.88 -45.73
C LYS A 227 57.98 -10.15 -46.47
N ALA A 228 57.28 -11.27 -46.28
CA ALA A 228 57.58 -12.51 -46.99
C ALA A 228 57.38 -12.39 -48.51
N ALA A 229 56.38 -11.63 -48.95
CA ALA A 229 56.16 -11.32 -50.36
C ALA A 229 57.31 -10.46 -50.95
N GLU A 230 57.79 -9.47 -50.20
CA GLU A 230 58.94 -8.65 -50.58
C GLU A 230 60.24 -9.48 -50.67
N GLU A 231 60.49 -10.34 -49.69
CA GLU A 231 61.61 -11.29 -49.69
C GLU A 231 61.53 -12.23 -50.90
N SER A 232 60.34 -12.75 -51.20
CA SER A 232 60.11 -13.62 -52.35
C SER A 232 60.35 -12.90 -53.68
N ALA A 233 59.87 -11.67 -53.84
CA ALA A 233 60.10 -10.86 -55.02
C ALA A 233 61.61 -10.58 -55.22
N THR A 234 62.33 -10.30 -54.14
CA THR A 234 63.78 -10.11 -54.15
C THR A 234 64.51 -11.38 -54.57
N ALA A 235 64.12 -12.55 -54.04
CA ALA A 235 64.68 -13.84 -54.42
C ALA A 235 64.42 -14.17 -55.90
N VAL A 236 63.23 -13.91 -56.42
CA VAL A 236 62.89 -14.08 -57.84
C VAL A 236 63.76 -13.17 -58.71
N ASN A 237 63.98 -11.92 -58.31
CA ASN A 237 64.84 -11.00 -59.05
C ASN A 237 66.30 -11.49 -59.08
N ASN A 238 66.82 -11.99 -57.96
CA ASN A 238 68.15 -12.60 -57.90
C ASN A 238 68.27 -13.84 -58.80
N ILE A 239 67.28 -14.73 -58.79
CA ILE A 239 67.23 -15.90 -59.68
C ILE A 239 67.23 -15.45 -61.15
N ASN A 240 66.43 -14.43 -61.48
CA ASN A 240 66.39 -13.88 -62.83
C ASN A 240 67.79 -13.38 -63.28
N ASN A 241 68.52 -12.69 -62.40
CA ASN A 241 69.90 -12.27 -62.67
C ASN A 241 70.84 -13.47 -62.86
N TYR A 242 70.78 -14.50 -62.00
CA TYR A 242 71.59 -15.72 -62.15
C TYR A 242 71.31 -16.47 -63.46
N VAL A 243 70.04 -16.51 -63.89
CA VAL A 243 69.64 -17.13 -65.15
C VAL A 243 70.19 -16.33 -66.34
N LEU A 244 70.15 -15.00 -66.29
CA LEU A 244 70.76 -14.14 -67.32
C LEU A 244 72.27 -14.37 -67.42
N ASP A 245 72.98 -14.35 -66.29
CA ASP A 245 74.43 -14.61 -66.24
C ASP A 245 74.77 -16.01 -66.79
N SER A 246 74.02 -17.04 -66.38
CA SER A 246 74.21 -18.41 -66.90
C SER A 246 73.93 -18.50 -68.40
N SER A 247 72.90 -17.81 -68.88
CA SER A 247 72.59 -17.77 -70.32
C SER A 247 73.74 -17.13 -71.11
N GLN A 248 74.36 -16.08 -70.56
CA GLN A 248 75.53 -15.45 -71.16
C GLN A 248 76.73 -16.42 -71.19
N LEU A 249 77.05 -17.07 -70.07
CA LEU A 249 78.13 -18.06 -69.99
C LEU A 249 77.93 -19.26 -70.95
N ILE A 250 76.70 -19.74 -71.10
CA ILE A 250 76.35 -20.79 -72.06
C ILE A 250 76.60 -20.30 -73.49
N SER A 251 76.16 -19.08 -73.83
CA SER A 251 76.40 -18.48 -75.14
C SER A 251 77.90 -18.36 -75.44
N GLU A 252 78.69 -17.88 -74.48
CA GLU A 252 80.16 -17.82 -74.57
C GLU A 252 80.77 -19.20 -74.77
N THR A 253 80.36 -20.21 -74.00
CA THR A 253 80.84 -21.60 -74.11
C THR A 253 80.51 -22.19 -75.49
N TYR A 254 79.31 -21.94 -76.01
CA TYR A 254 78.89 -22.36 -77.35
C TYR A 254 79.77 -21.74 -78.43
N SER A 255 80.09 -20.44 -78.29
CA SER A 255 80.98 -19.73 -79.20
C SER A 255 82.40 -20.35 -79.20
N ILE A 256 82.93 -20.70 -78.02
CA ILE A 256 84.23 -21.38 -77.87
C ILE A 256 84.19 -22.77 -78.52
N LEU A 257 83.16 -23.57 -78.22
CA LEU A 257 82.97 -24.90 -78.83
C LEU A 257 82.92 -24.82 -80.35
N SER A 258 82.17 -23.88 -80.92
CA SER A 258 82.12 -23.69 -82.38
C SER A 258 83.50 -23.35 -82.96
N THR A 259 84.28 -22.54 -82.24
CA THR A 259 85.65 -22.19 -82.62
C THR A 259 86.58 -23.40 -82.55
N VAL A 260 86.48 -24.23 -81.50
CA VAL A 260 87.24 -25.49 -81.36
C VAL A 260 86.83 -26.50 -82.43
N THR A 261 85.54 -26.62 -82.75
CA THR A 261 85.05 -27.55 -83.78
C THR A 261 85.56 -27.13 -85.16
N ASN A 262 85.60 -25.83 -85.44
CA ASN A 262 86.25 -25.29 -86.64
C ASN A 262 87.76 -25.57 -86.66
N LEU A 263 88.46 -25.48 -85.53
CA LEU A 263 89.90 -25.79 -85.42
C LEU A 263 90.21 -27.29 -85.61
N VAL A 264 89.42 -28.18 -85.02
CA VAL A 264 89.57 -29.65 -85.16
C VAL A 264 89.12 -30.11 -86.56
N GLY A 265 88.09 -29.50 -87.13
CA GLY A 265 87.70 -29.71 -88.53
C GLY A 265 88.82 -29.35 -89.51
N MET A 266 89.58 -28.30 -89.22
CA MET A 266 90.77 -27.93 -90.01
C MET A 266 91.96 -28.90 -89.81
N SER A 267 92.08 -29.60 -88.68
CA SER A 267 93.14 -30.60 -88.48
C SER A 267 92.83 -31.95 -89.14
N PHE A 268 91.56 -32.33 -89.31
CA PHE A 268 91.16 -33.59 -89.96
C PHE A 268 91.19 -33.55 -91.50
N HIS A 269 91.34 -32.38 -92.13
CA HIS A 269 91.55 -32.22 -93.57
C HIS A 269 93.04 -32.18 -93.98
N ARG A 270 93.95 -32.43 -93.03
CA ARG A 270 95.38 -32.65 -93.27
C ARG A 270 95.80 -34.02 -92.76
N HIS A 271 95.25 -35.10 -93.31
CA HIS A 271 95.91 -36.40 -93.40
C HIS A 271 95.27 -37.27 -94.48
#